data_AF-K1QTS7-F1
#
_entry.id   AF-K1QTS7-F1
#
_cell.length_a   1.000
_cell.length_b   1.000
_cell.length_c   1.000
_cell.angle_alpha   90.00
_cell.angle_beta   90.00
_cell.angle_gamma   90.00
#
_symmetry.space_group_name_H-M   'P 1'
#
loop_
_entity.id
_entity.type
_entity.pdbx_description
1 polymer ?
#
loop_
_entity_poly.entity_id
_entity_poly.type
_entity_poly.pdbx_seq_one_letter_code
_entity_poly.pdbx_strand_id
1 'polypeptide(L)'
;MTHMKQNGAIPREHRNKGKKPVHALKFEEIENAVNFIKNYADEFGIPQPEAPRGSDGIPPIYLPASDTKKAIHQRYLQSCDESHIRALKISSFDDVWLKCVPHIRISTPRDDVCQKCERLRKKIVDARTEEEKFSAVREFQNHIEAAKKERHHYRECIQEAVKEMESWQGEELKNVHYTFDFAQHFQLPHHARQMGPTFFIQLRRVQLFGKSASSNVTIPYQQDCRKTWEWRDWKQFLSSNFKAVRNIRKYHHFRFSCKDPGYVFLKESVDSVETKVSILKNAITDPQARARVITPPGLSRDRQLYLYRNVRPYVRSQHQDDVCPPPTEE
;
A
#
# COMPACT_ATOMS: atom_id res chain seq x y z
N MET A 1 -13.92 64.92 0.26
CA MET A 1 -14.97 64.75 -0.77
C MET A 1 -14.54 65.18 -2.18
N THR A 2 -13.38 65.82 -2.36
CA THR A 2 -12.95 66.42 -3.64
C THR A 2 -12.69 65.39 -4.76
N HIS A 3 -12.08 64.25 -4.45
CA HIS A 3 -11.81 63.17 -5.42
C HIS A 3 -13.09 62.51 -5.97
N MET A 4 -14.11 62.30 -5.13
CA MET A 4 -15.38 61.68 -5.53
C MET A 4 -16.21 62.60 -6.43
N LYS A 5 -16.10 63.93 -6.25
CA LYS A 5 -16.76 64.92 -7.11
C LYS A 5 -16.11 65.06 -8.49
N GLN A 6 -14.81 64.79 -8.62
CA GLN A 6 -14.08 64.88 -9.89
C GLN A 6 -14.07 63.58 -10.69
N ASN A 7 -13.92 62.43 -10.01
CA ASN A 7 -13.64 61.15 -10.67
C ASN A 7 -14.79 60.13 -10.56
N GLY A 8 -15.85 60.43 -9.80
CA GLY A 8 -16.93 59.47 -9.53
C GLY A 8 -16.50 58.29 -8.65
N ALA A 9 -17.39 57.30 -8.49
CA ALA A 9 -17.11 56.08 -7.75
C ALA A 9 -16.38 55.06 -8.65
N ILE A 10 -15.06 55.22 -8.79
CA ILE A 10 -14.22 54.27 -9.52
C ILE A 10 -13.81 53.14 -8.56
N PRO A 11 -13.90 51.85 -8.96
CA PRO A 11 -13.37 50.75 -8.17
C PRO A 11 -11.90 51.00 -7.81
N ARG A 12 -11.53 50.77 -6.55
CA ARG A 12 -10.12 50.86 -6.12
C ARG A 12 -9.31 49.80 -6.87
N GLU A 13 -8.58 50.23 -7.90
CA GLU A 13 -7.57 49.38 -8.52
C GLU A 13 -6.30 49.41 -7.67
N HIS A 14 -5.97 48.26 -7.08
CA HIS A 14 -4.74 48.10 -6.31
C HIS A 14 -3.52 48.33 -7.22
N ARG A 15 -2.55 49.14 -6.79
CA ARG A 15 -1.35 49.51 -7.60
C ARG A 15 -0.51 48.32 -8.11
N ASN A 16 -0.73 47.11 -7.60
CA ASN A 16 -0.09 45.87 -8.05
C ASN A 16 -0.92 45.04 -9.05
N LYS A 17 -2.00 45.59 -9.63
CA LYS A 17 -2.76 44.88 -10.66
C LYS A 17 -1.82 44.49 -11.82
N GLY A 18 -1.66 43.20 -12.06
CA GLY A 18 -0.80 42.65 -13.13
C GLY A 18 0.70 42.55 -12.84
N LYS A 19 1.19 42.96 -11.66
CA LYS A 19 2.62 42.85 -11.30
C LYS A 19 2.83 41.85 -10.16
N LYS A 20 3.72 40.86 -10.36
CA LYS A 20 4.14 39.97 -9.28
C LYS A 20 4.86 40.80 -8.20
N PRO A 21 4.50 40.65 -6.91
CA PRO A 21 5.23 41.28 -5.82
C PRO A 21 6.72 40.94 -5.86
N VAL A 22 7.59 41.87 -5.47
CA VAL A 22 9.04 41.65 -5.42
C VAL A 22 9.41 40.48 -4.48
N HIS A 23 8.56 40.22 -3.47
CA HIS A 23 8.71 39.12 -2.53
C HIS A 23 7.93 37.85 -2.89
N ALA A 24 7.39 37.76 -4.11
CA ALA A 24 6.71 36.56 -4.56
C ALA A 24 7.72 35.40 -4.66
N LEU A 25 7.29 34.22 -4.21
CA LEU A 25 8.10 33.00 -4.32
C LEU A 25 8.40 32.69 -5.79
N LYS A 26 9.65 32.37 -6.07
CA LYS A 26 10.07 31.89 -7.39
C LYS A 26 9.59 30.45 -7.59
N PHE A 27 9.44 30.05 -8.85
CA PHE A 27 9.05 28.68 -9.19
C PHE A 27 10.06 27.67 -8.65
N GLU A 28 11.37 27.92 -8.83
CA GLU A 28 12.46 27.08 -8.32
C GLU A 28 12.38 26.89 -6.78
N GLU A 29 12.06 27.94 -6.03
CA GLU A 29 11.93 27.86 -4.56
C GLU A 29 10.75 26.95 -4.16
N ILE A 30 9.64 27.01 -4.91
CA ILE A 30 8.47 26.15 -4.71
C ILE A 30 8.81 24.71 -5.09
N GLU A 31 9.43 24.50 -6.26
CA GLU A 31 9.81 23.20 -6.77
C GLU A 31 10.77 22.48 -5.81
N ASN A 32 11.77 23.19 -5.28
CA ASN A 32 12.71 22.64 -4.30
C ASN A 32 11.98 22.17 -3.02
N ALA A 33 11.04 22.97 -2.51
CA ALA A 33 10.25 22.57 -1.35
C ALA A 33 9.35 21.36 -1.65
N VAL A 34 8.73 21.31 -2.84
CA VAL A 34 7.90 20.17 -3.27
C VAL A 34 8.75 18.90 -3.38
N ASN A 35 9.91 18.99 -4.03
CA ASN A 35 10.82 17.85 -4.20
C ASN A 35 11.35 17.37 -2.86
N PHE A 36 11.67 18.27 -1.94
CA PHE A 36 12.03 17.90 -0.58
C PHE A 36 10.91 17.11 0.12
N ILE A 37 9.66 17.59 0.06
CA ILE A 37 8.52 16.91 0.71
C ILE A 37 8.27 15.53 0.08
N LYS A 38 8.38 15.41 -1.26
CA LYS A 38 8.25 14.13 -1.96
C LYS A 38 9.33 13.15 -1.54
N ASN A 39 10.60 13.57 -1.58
CA ASN A 39 11.72 12.72 -1.15
C ASN A 39 11.58 12.30 0.32
N TYR A 40 11.13 13.22 1.18
CA TYR A 40 10.83 12.90 2.58
C TYR A 40 9.71 11.86 2.70
N ALA A 41 8.66 11.96 1.87
CA ALA A 41 7.56 11.01 1.86
C ALA A 41 7.94 9.65 1.24
N ASP A 42 8.81 9.63 0.23
CA ASP A 42 9.35 8.40 -0.34
C ASP A 42 10.24 7.68 0.69
N GLU A 43 10.97 8.44 1.52
CA GLU A 43 11.77 7.86 2.59
C GLU A 43 10.89 7.43 3.78
N PHE A 44 10.10 8.33 4.36
CA PHE A 44 9.43 8.11 5.65
C PHE A 44 7.95 7.75 5.55
N GLY A 45 7.32 8.02 4.42
CA GLY A 45 5.90 7.84 4.21
C GLY A 45 5.49 6.39 3.99
N ILE A 46 4.23 6.11 4.32
CA ILE A 46 3.57 4.84 4.04
C ILE A 46 2.43 5.15 3.06
N PRO A 47 2.54 4.74 1.79
CA PRO A 47 1.46 4.95 0.83
C PRO A 47 0.25 4.08 1.20
N GLN A 48 -0.94 4.67 1.13
CA GLN A 48 -2.17 3.89 1.22
C GLN A 48 -2.36 3.12 -0.10
N PRO A 49 -2.71 1.82 -0.06
CA PRO A 49 -2.85 1.03 -1.29
C PRO A 49 -3.93 1.53 -2.25
N GLU A 50 -4.97 2.15 -1.70
CA GLU A 50 -6.11 2.65 -2.46
C GLU A 50 -6.52 4.03 -1.96
N ALA A 51 -6.89 4.90 -2.88
CA ALA A 51 -7.38 6.22 -2.56
C ALA A 51 -8.73 6.13 -1.83
N PRO A 52 -8.95 6.87 -0.73
CA PRO A 52 -10.24 6.93 -0.05
C PRO A 52 -11.35 7.32 -1.03
N ARG A 53 -12.53 6.71 -0.88
CA ARG A 53 -13.69 7.02 -1.74
C ARG A 53 -14.00 8.53 -1.66
N GLY A 54 -14.02 9.20 -2.81
CA GLY A 54 -14.30 10.63 -2.91
C GLY A 54 -13.08 11.55 -2.93
N SER A 55 -11.85 11.02 -3.01
CA SER A 55 -10.65 11.83 -3.35
C SER A 55 -10.43 11.90 -4.86
N ASP A 56 -9.46 12.72 -5.28
CA ASP A 56 -9.03 12.92 -6.68
C ASP A 56 -8.38 11.67 -7.33
N GLY A 57 -8.56 10.48 -6.74
CA GLY A 57 -7.99 9.22 -7.20
C GLY A 57 -6.52 9.00 -6.82
N ILE A 58 -5.85 10.01 -6.23
CA ILE A 58 -4.47 9.89 -5.73
C ILE A 58 -4.49 9.28 -4.32
N PRO A 59 -3.85 8.11 -4.09
CA PRO A 59 -3.75 7.54 -2.77
C PRO A 59 -2.92 8.43 -1.83
N PRO A 60 -3.38 8.67 -0.59
CA PRO A 60 -2.63 9.46 0.36
C PRO A 60 -1.36 8.72 0.80
N ILE A 61 -0.29 9.48 1.02
CA ILE A 61 0.95 9.00 1.63
C ILE A 61 1.00 9.53 3.05
N TYR A 62 1.11 8.62 4.02
CA TYR A 62 1.10 8.99 5.44
C TYR A 62 2.49 9.01 6.03
N LEU A 63 2.94 10.18 6.46
CA LEU A 63 4.14 10.37 7.26
C LEU A 63 3.90 9.94 8.71
N PRO A 64 4.94 9.51 9.45
CA PRO A 64 4.80 9.05 10.83
C PRO A 64 4.07 10.06 11.73
N ALA A 65 3.20 9.56 12.62
CA ALA A 65 2.49 10.41 13.59
C ALA A 65 3.41 11.13 14.60
N SER A 66 4.68 10.69 14.70
CA SER A 66 5.71 11.37 15.50
C SER A 66 6.27 12.62 14.81
N ASP A 67 6.11 12.74 13.50
CA ASP A 67 6.60 13.89 12.76
C ASP A 67 5.69 15.08 12.95
N THR A 68 6.29 16.27 12.88
CA THR A 68 5.54 17.53 12.87
C THR A 68 6.00 18.35 11.68
N LYS A 69 5.10 19.18 11.13
CA LYS A 69 5.47 20.12 10.05
C LYS A 69 6.69 20.96 10.41
N LYS A 70 6.80 21.37 11.68
CA LYS A 70 7.97 22.09 12.21
C LYS A 70 9.26 21.26 12.16
N ALA A 71 9.22 20.01 12.60
CA ALA A 71 10.40 19.15 12.57
C ALA A 71 10.87 18.84 11.14
N ILE A 72 9.92 18.62 10.23
CA ILE A 72 10.21 18.40 8.79
C ILE A 72 10.77 19.69 8.18
N HIS A 73 10.19 20.85 8.50
CA HIS A 73 10.71 22.14 8.06
C HIS A 73 12.13 22.41 8.57
N GLN A 74 12.47 22.02 9.79
CA GLN A 74 13.85 22.13 10.29
C GLN A 74 14.84 21.30 9.47
N ARG A 75 14.47 20.07 9.07
CA ARG A 75 15.30 19.25 8.18
C ARG A 75 15.42 19.86 6.78
N TYR A 76 14.33 20.45 6.28
CA TYR A 76 14.34 21.20 5.02
C TYR A 76 15.32 22.38 5.07
N LEU A 77 15.34 23.15 6.17
CA LEU A 77 16.30 24.23 6.36
C LEU A 77 17.74 23.71 6.28
N GLN A 78 18.05 22.63 7.02
CA GLN A 78 19.38 22.01 7.01
C GLN A 78 19.80 21.58 5.59
N SER A 79 18.91 20.88 4.87
CA SER A 79 19.17 20.46 3.49
C SER A 79 19.37 21.63 2.52
N CYS A 80 18.63 22.72 2.70
CA CYS A 80 18.81 23.94 1.92
C CYS A 80 20.15 24.62 2.21
N ASP A 81 20.54 24.69 3.49
CA ASP A 81 21.81 25.28 3.91
C ASP A 81 23.00 24.50 3.31
N GLU A 82 22.94 23.16 3.35
CA GLU A 82 23.94 22.26 2.74
C GLU A 82 24.02 22.41 1.22
N SER A 83 22.89 22.65 0.56
CA SER A 83 22.82 22.82 -0.90
C SER A 83 22.99 24.28 -1.35
N HIS A 84 23.22 25.20 -0.41
CA HIS A 84 23.26 26.66 -0.65
C HIS A 84 22.02 27.23 -1.37
N ILE A 85 20.86 26.64 -1.12
CA ILE A 85 19.57 27.05 -1.68
C ILE A 85 18.85 27.95 -0.68
N ARG A 86 18.18 29.00 -1.17
CA ARG A 86 17.32 29.83 -0.32
C ARG A 86 16.10 29.04 0.17
N ALA A 87 16.01 28.82 1.47
CA ALA A 87 14.90 28.11 2.08
C ALA A 87 13.63 28.96 2.22
N LEU A 88 12.47 28.32 2.04
CA LEU A 88 11.17 28.89 2.39
C LEU A 88 10.99 29.00 3.91
N LYS A 89 10.30 30.06 4.35
CA LYS A 89 9.80 30.16 5.73
C LYS A 89 8.70 29.12 5.97
N ILE A 90 8.50 28.73 7.23
CA ILE A 90 7.55 27.66 7.60
C ILE A 90 6.13 27.89 7.05
N SER A 91 5.61 29.13 7.10
CA SER A 91 4.28 29.43 6.58
C SER A 91 4.19 29.25 5.07
N SER A 92 5.20 29.69 4.32
CA SER A 92 5.30 29.49 2.87
C SER A 92 5.49 28.03 2.51
N PHE A 93 6.29 27.29 3.28
CA PHE A 93 6.49 25.86 3.12
C PHE A 93 5.20 25.07 3.33
N ASP A 94 4.46 25.38 4.40
CA ASP A 94 3.16 24.77 4.70
C ASP A 94 2.11 25.07 3.61
N ASP A 95 2.13 26.29 3.08
CA ASP A 95 1.27 26.70 1.96
C ASP A 95 1.58 25.94 0.68
N VAL A 96 2.87 25.76 0.36
CA VAL A 96 3.33 24.97 -0.79
C VAL A 96 2.94 23.51 -0.60
N TRP A 97 3.13 22.94 0.59
CA TRP A 97 2.71 21.58 0.89
C TRP A 97 1.21 21.39 0.62
N LEU A 98 0.37 22.26 1.19
CA LEU A 98 -1.08 22.18 1.06
C LEU A 98 -1.55 22.30 -0.39
N LYS A 99 -0.91 23.16 -1.19
CA LYS A 99 -1.33 23.44 -2.58
C LYS A 99 -0.78 22.42 -3.58
N CYS A 100 0.46 21.96 -3.40
CA CYS A 100 1.17 21.18 -4.41
C CYS A 100 1.20 19.68 -4.10
N VAL A 101 1.20 19.28 -2.83
CA VAL A 101 1.26 17.87 -2.41
C VAL A 101 0.25 17.54 -1.29
N PRO A 102 -1.06 17.83 -1.47
CA PRO A 102 -2.08 17.60 -0.44
C PRO A 102 -2.34 16.12 -0.11
N HIS A 103 -1.86 15.21 -0.95
CA HIS A 103 -1.94 13.77 -0.74
C HIS A 103 -0.89 13.26 0.27
N ILE A 104 0.18 14.01 0.53
CA ILE A 104 1.16 13.69 1.57
C ILE A 104 0.68 14.28 2.89
N ARG A 105 0.41 13.45 3.90
CA ARG A 105 -0.21 13.86 5.16
C ARG A 105 0.55 13.27 6.34
N ILE A 106 0.59 13.98 7.46
CA ILE A 106 1.09 13.40 8.71
C ILE A 106 -0.03 12.55 9.31
N SER A 107 0.25 11.28 9.62
CA SER A 107 -0.70 10.38 10.26
C SER A 107 -1.22 10.99 11.56
N THR A 108 -2.53 10.92 11.75
CA THR A 108 -3.12 11.10 13.08
C THR A 108 -3.09 9.78 13.85
N PRO A 109 -3.29 9.79 15.18
CA PRO A 109 -3.43 8.55 15.95
C PRO A 109 -4.53 7.60 15.43
N ARG A 110 -5.53 8.09 14.69
CA ARG A 110 -6.58 7.25 14.06
C ARG A 110 -6.11 6.56 12.78
N ASP A 111 -5.09 7.11 12.14
CA ASP A 111 -4.45 6.54 10.95
C ASP A 111 -3.34 5.55 11.32
N ASP A 112 -3.07 5.39 12.62
CA ASP A 112 -2.09 4.46 13.17
C ASP A 112 -2.71 3.05 13.26
N VAL A 113 -2.48 2.23 12.24
CA VAL A 113 -3.03 0.86 12.12
C VAL A 113 -2.45 -0.10 13.17
N CYS A 114 -1.46 0.33 13.97
CA CYS A 114 -0.81 -0.52 14.95
C CYS A 114 -1.61 -0.64 16.26
N GLN A 115 -2.31 -1.76 16.44
CA GLN A 115 -3.01 -2.10 17.69
C GLN A 115 -2.10 -2.08 18.93
N LYS A 116 -0.80 -2.38 18.77
CA LYS A 116 0.17 -2.33 19.87
C LYS A 116 0.47 -0.88 20.28
N CYS A 117 0.62 0.04 19.33
CA CYS A 117 0.76 1.46 19.61
C CYS A 117 -0.46 2.01 20.35
N GLU A 118 -1.67 1.70 19.87
CA GLU A 118 -2.93 2.13 20.49
C GLU A 118 -3.02 1.67 21.95
N ARG A 119 -2.76 0.39 22.20
CA ARG A 119 -2.79 -0.20 23.56
C ARG A 119 -1.76 0.44 24.48
N LEU A 120 -0.53 0.66 24.00
CA LEU A 120 0.53 1.27 24.80
C LEU A 120 0.25 2.75 25.10
N ARG A 121 -0.28 3.51 24.14
CA ARG A 121 -0.75 4.89 24.38
C ARG A 121 -1.85 4.93 25.44
N LYS A 122 -2.83 4.02 25.35
CA LYS A 122 -3.87 3.88 26.37
C LYS A 122 -3.28 3.54 27.74
N LYS A 123 -2.35 2.59 27.81
CA LYS A 123 -1.64 2.23 29.05
C LYS A 123 -0.90 3.43 29.67
N ILE A 124 -0.32 4.31 28.86
CA ILE A 124 0.32 5.55 29.34
C ILE A 124 -0.71 6.54 29.91
N VAL A 125 -1.87 6.68 29.27
CA VAL A 125 -2.94 7.58 29.73
C VAL A 125 -3.61 7.05 31.01
N ASP A 126 -3.79 5.74 31.10
CA ASP A 126 -4.48 5.08 32.22
C ASP A 126 -3.58 4.92 33.46
N ALA A 127 -2.25 5.05 33.32
CA ALA A 127 -1.28 4.92 34.40
C ALA A 127 -1.52 5.94 35.52
N ARG A 128 -1.50 5.48 36.77
CA ARG A 128 -1.81 6.32 37.95
C ARG A 128 -0.59 6.63 38.79
N THR A 129 0.44 5.78 38.76
CA THR A 129 1.71 6.03 39.46
C THR A 129 2.81 6.45 38.49
N GLU A 130 3.85 7.09 39.02
CA GLU A 130 5.04 7.46 38.24
C GLU A 130 5.77 6.21 37.73
N GLU A 131 5.82 5.12 38.50
CA GLU A 131 6.45 3.86 38.11
C GLU A 131 5.70 3.19 36.94
N GLU A 132 4.37 3.15 37.00
CA GLU A 132 3.53 2.62 35.92
C GLU A 132 3.71 3.44 34.64
N LYS A 133 3.71 4.76 34.76
CA LYS A 133 3.87 5.68 33.64
C LYS A 133 5.25 5.54 33.02
N PHE A 134 6.31 5.49 33.84
CA PHE A 134 7.68 5.28 33.37
C PHE A 134 7.82 3.95 32.61
N SER A 135 7.28 2.86 33.17
CA SER A 135 7.29 1.54 32.53
C SER A 135 6.53 1.54 31.19
N ALA A 136 5.32 2.12 31.16
CA ALA A 136 4.51 2.19 29.95
C ALA A 136 5.16 3.05 28.85
N VAL A 137 5.77 4.18 29.21
CA VAL A 137 6.52 5.04 28.28
C VAL A 137 7.73 4.29 27.73
N ARG A 138 8.48 3.57 28.58
CA ARG A 138 9.63 2.77 28.15
C ARG A 138 9.22 1.66 27.19
N GLU A 139 8.14 0.93 27.48
CA GLU A 139 7.60 -0.10 26.58
C GLU A 139 7.18 0.48 25.22
N PHE A 140 6.54 1.65 25.22
CA PHE A 140 6.18 2.37 24.00
C PHE A 140 7.41 2.79 23.20
N GLN A 141 8.40 3.38 23.86
CA GLN A 141 9.65 3.78 23.20
C GLN A 141 10.37 2.58 22.57
N ASN A 142 10.49 1.48 23.30
CA ASN A 142 11.10 0.24 22.77
C ASN A 142 10.36 -0.28 21.54
N HIS A 143 9.02 -0.21 21.54
CA HIS A 143 8.22 -0.60 20.38
C HIS A 143 8.48 0.30 19.16
N ILE A 144 8.54 1.61 19.37
CA ILE A 144 8.82 2.58 18.30
C ILE A 144 10.22 2.40 17.73
N GLU A 145 11.23 2.23 18.57
CA GLU A 145 12.61 2.01 18.13
C GLU A 145 12.77 0.68 17.38
N ALA A 146 12.15 -0.40 17.86
CA ALA A 146 12.11 -1.66 17.11
C ALA A 146 11.48 -1.48 15.72
N ALA A 147 10.33 -0.78 15.63
CA ALA A 147 9.68 -0.52 14.35
C ALA A 147 10.50 0.38 13.43
N LYS A 148 11.24 1.36 13.96
CA LYS A 148 12.16 2.19 13.18
C LYS A 148 13.31 1.36 12.62
N LYS A 149 13.89 0.48 13.43
CA LYS A 149 14.98 -0.41 13.01
C LYS A 149 14.55 -1.37 11.90
N GLU A 150 13.37 -1.98 12.03
CA GLU A 150 12.77 -2.83 10.99
C GLU A 150 12.58 -2.06 9.67
N ARG A 151 12.00 -0.85 9.74
CA ARG A 151 11.81 -0.01 8.54
C ARG A 151 13.13 0.44 7.92
N HIS A 152 14.13 0.75 8.73
CA HIS A 152 15.44 1.13 8.23
C HIS A 152 16.07 -0.02 7.44
N HIS A 153 16.08 -1.23 8.01
CA HIS A 153 16.58 -2.42 7.32
C HIS A 153 15.82 -2.70 6.02
N TYR A 154 14.49 -2.59 6.04
CA TYR A 154 13.69 -2.75 4.83
C TYR A 154 14.09 -1.75 3.73
N ARG A 155 14.41 -0.50 4.08
CA ARG A 155 14.89 0.50 3.11
C ARG A 155 16.27 0.18 2.57
N GLU A 156 17.21 -0.21 3.42
CA GLU A 156 18.55 -0.64 3.00
C GLU A 156 18.44 -1.77 1.96
N CYS A 157 17.63 -2.77 2.28
CA CYS A 157 17.30 -3.87 1.39
C CYS A 157 16.72 -3.42 0.03
N ILE A 158 15.80 -2.45 0.00
CA ILE A 158 15.29 -1.88 -1.26
C ILE A 158 16.41 -1.19 -2.04
N GLN A 159 17.21 -0.36 -1.38
CA GLN A 159 18.30 0.37 -2.03
C GLN A 159 19.33 -0.58 -2.64
N GLU A 160 19.67 -1.67 -1.94
CA GLU A 160 20.54 -2.72 -2.46
C GLU A 160 19.94 -3.42 -3.67
N ALA A 161 18.65 -3.75 -3.63
CA ALA A 161 17.94 -4.38 -4.75
C ALA A 161 17.89 -3.45 -5.98
N VAL A 162 17.62 -2.15 -5.80
CA VAL A 162 17.58 -1.17 -6.89
C VAL A 162 18.96 -1.01 -7.53
N LYS A 163 20.03 -0.86 -6.73
CA LYS A 163 21.41 -0.75 -7.24
C LYS A 163 21.85 -1.99 -8.00
N GLU A 164 21.48 -3.17 -7.52
CA GLU A 164 21.76 -4.42 -8.22
C GLU A 164 21.01 -4.48 -9.56
N MET A 165 19.76 -4.03 -9.59
CA MET A 165 18.96 -3.99 -10.81
C MET A 165 19.50 -3.00 -11.85
N GLU A 166 20.02 -1.84 -11.43
CA GLU A 166 20.66 -0.85 -12.31
C GLU A 166 21.93 -1.39 -12.98
N SER A 167 22.69 -2.22 -12.26
CA SER A 167 23.93 -2.85 -12.74
C SER A 167 23.72 -4.22 -13.38
N TRP A 168 22.46 -4.64 -13.55
CA TRP A 168 22.12 -5.98 -14.01
C TRP A 168 22.40 -6.16 -15.49
N GLN A 169 23.33 -7.06 -15.81
CA GLN A 169 23.71 -7.42 -17.18
C GLN A 169 23.18 -8.79 -17.62
N GLY A 170 22.13 -9.31 -16.96
CA GLY A 170 21.57 -10.64 -17.23
C GLY A 170 22.14 -11.75 -16.36
N GLU A 171 23.00 -11.43 -15.39
CA GLU A 171 23.47 -12.38 -14.37
C GLU A 171 22.41 -12.67 -13.29
N GLU A 172 22.75 -13.46 -12.28
CA GLU A 172 21.81 -13.82 -11.22
C GLU A 172 21.66 -12.69 -10.17
N LEU A 173 20.41 -12.30 -9.90
CA LEU A 173 20.09 -11.31 -8.85
C LEU A 173 20.21 -11.96 -7.47
N LYS A 174 21.02 -11.38 -6.58
CA LYS A 174 21.26 -11.83 -5.21
C LYS A 174 20.28 -11.19 -4.23
N ASN A 175 19.86 -9.95 -4.46
CA ASN A 175 19.01 -9.13 -3.61
C ASN A 175 17.62 -8.97 -4.22
N VAL A 176 16.89 -10.09 -4.35
CA VAL A 176 15.52 -10.07 -4.88
C VAL A 176 14.53 -9.87 -3.73
N HIS A 177 13.86 -8.70 -3.73
CA HIS A 177 12.75 -8.43 -2.83
C HIS A 177 11.40 -8.76 -3.50
N TYR A 178 10.70 -9.75 -2.94
CA TYR A 178 9.33 -10.04 -3.33
C TYR A 178 8.37 -9.18 -2.52
N THR A 179 7.76 -8.18 -3.14
CA THR A 179 6.60 -7.48 -2.59
C THR A 179 5.33 -8.19 -3.07
N PHE A 180 4.62 -8.82 -2.14
CA PHE A 180 3.27 -9.33 -2.39
C PHE A 180 2.31 -8.16 -2.17
N ASP A 181 2.22 -7.28 -3.17
CA ASP A 181 1.41 -6.07 -3.12
C ASP A 181 -0.09 -6.42 -3.02
N PHE A 182 -0.50 -7.55 -3.60
CA PHE A 182 -1.90 -8.00 -3.57
C PHE A 182 -2.05 -9.52 -3.42
N ALA A 183 -2.40 -9.95 -2.21
CA ALA A 183 -3.15 -11.17 -1.98
C ALA A 183 -4.62 -10.79 -1.74
N GLN A 184 -5.34 -10.40 -2.79
CA GLN A 184 -6.75 -10.05 -2.64
C GLN A 184 -7.59 -11.32 -2.64
N HIS A 185 -8.38 -11.52 -1.59
CA HIS A 185 -9.50 -12.43 -1.67
C HIS A 185 -10.68 -11.67 -2.27
N PHE A 186 -11.24 -12.17 -3.36
CA PHE A 186 -12.48 -11.64 -3.88
C PHE A 186 -13.41 -12.79 -4.24
N GLN A 187 -14.66 -12.44 -4.35
CA GLN A 187 -15.76 -13.35 -4.45
C GLN A 187 -16.33 -13.20 -5.86
N LEU A 188 -16.20 -14.24 -6.69
CA LEU A 188 -16.73 -14.22 -8.04
C LEU A 188 -18.21 -14.62 -8.06
N PRO A 189 -19.09 -13.83 -8.72
CA PRO A 189 -18.80 -12.58 -9.46
C PRO A 189 -18.67 -11.35 -8.53
N HIS A 190 -17.63 -10.53 -8.75
CA HIS A 190 -17.38 -9.30 -8.00
C HIS A 190 -17.96 -8.11 -8.76
N HIS A 191 -19.04 -7.52 -8.25
CA HIS A 191 -19.60 -6.27 -8.80
C HIS A 191 -19.48 -5.16 -7.76
N ALA A 192 -18.81 -4.05 -8.11
CA ALA A 192 -18.53 -2.93 -7.19
C ALA A 192 -19.78 -2.23 -6.58
N ARG A 193 -20.98 -2.57 -7.09
CA ARG A 193 -22.29 -2.12 -6.60
C ARG A 193 -23.16 -3.30 -6.14
N GLN A 194 -22.60 -4.19 -5.33
CA GLN A 194 -23.35 -5.33 -4.81
C GLN A 194 -24.47 -4.85 -3.89
N MET A 195 -25.73 -5.22 -4.17
CA MET A 195 -26.88 -4.82 -3.37
C MET A 195 -26.92 -5.63 -2.05
N GLY A 196 -27.43 -5.01 -0.98
CA GLY A 196 -27.45 -5.52 0.39
C GLY A 196 -27.84 -7.00 0.58
N PRO A 197 -28.79 -7.60 -0.17
CA PRO A 197 -29.14 -9.01 -0.01
C PRO A 197 -28.04 -9.99 -0.46
N THR A 198 -27.13 -9.58 -1.34
CA THR A 198 -26.03 -10.42 -1.82
C THR A 198 -24.86 -10.48 -0.83
N PHE A 199 -24.85 -9.65 0.22
CA PHE A 199 -23.83 -9.68 1.30
C PHE A 199 -23.80 -11.01 2.06
N PHE A 200 -24.93 -11.71 2.13
CA PHE A 200 -25.07 -12.98 2.87
C PHE A 200 -24.75 -14.22 2.01
N ILE A 201 -24.30 -14.01 0.77
CA ILE A 201 -24.10 -15.06 -0.21
C ILE A 201 -22.59 -15.39 -0.30
N GLN A 202 -22.21 -16.61 0.10
CA GLN A 202 -20.83 -17.04 -0.04
C GLN A 202 -20.50 -17.39 -1.50
N LEU A 203 -20.05 -16.39 -2.26
CA LEU A 203 -19.56 -16.50 -3.63
C LEU A 203 -18.23 -17.27 -3.70
N ARG A 204 -17.83 -17.71 -4.91
CA ARG A 204 -16.56 -18.46 -5.09
C ARG A 204 -15.40 -17.57 -4.66
N ARG A 205 -14.73 -17.99 -3.58
CA ARG A 205 -13.52 -17.32 -3.08
C ARG A 205 -12.38 -17.60 -4.05
N VAL A 206 -11.89 -16.55 -4.70
CA VAL A 206 -10.67 -16.56 -5.49
C VAL A 206 -9.61 -15.80 -4.71
N GLN A 207 -8.44 -16.39 -4.61
CA GLN A 207 -7.24 -15.74 -4.12
C GLN A 207 -6.47 -15.28 -5.36
N LEU A 208 -6.48 -13.97 -5.64
CA LEU A 208 -5.60 -13.37 -6.62
C LEU A 208 -4.25 -13.14 -5.94
N PHE A 209 -3.20 -13.73 -6.51
CA PHE A 209 -1.82 -13.43 -6.15
C PHE A 209 -1.22 -12.60 -7.26
N GLY A 210 -1.09 -11.29 -7.04
CA GLY A 210 -0.30 -10.41 -7.89
C GLY A 210 1.16 -10.46 -7.43
N LYS A 211 2.08 -10.81 -8.33
CA LYS A 211 3.50 -10.45 -8.16
C LYS A 211 3.64 -9.04 -8.72
N SER A 212 3.96 -8.04 -7.91
CA SER A 212 4.21 -6.70 -8.44
C SER A 212 5.56 -6.71 -9.15
N ALA A 213 5.51 -6.81 -10.47
CA ALA A 213 6.55 -6.35 -11.38
C ALA A 213 5.89 -5.27 -12.25
N SER A 214 6.66 -4.32 -12.77
CA SER A 214 6.21 -3.21 -13.64
C SER A 214 5.42 -3.65 -14.90
N SER A 215 5.22 -4.95 -15.11
CA SER A 215 4.51 -5.59 -16.21
C SER A 215 3.06 -6.00 -15.92
N ASN A 216 2.46 -5.62 -14.78
CA ASN A 216 1.08 -6.04 -14.46
C ASN A 216 0.04 -5.24 -15.26
N VAL A 217 -0.14 -5.63 -16.52
CA VAL A 217 -1.23 -5.16 -17.38
C VAL A 217 -2.53 -5.83 -16.95
N THR A 218 -3.54 -5.04 -16.64
CA THR A 218 -4.90 -5.53 -16.35
C THR A 218 -5.50 -6.06 -17.66
N ILE A 219 -5.84 -7.35 -17.71
CA ILE A 219 -6.49 -7.95 -18.89
C ILE A 219 -8.01 -7.75 -18.75
N PRO A 220 -8.67 -6.99 -19.66
CA PRO A 220 -10.10 -6.78 -19.61
C PRO A 220 -10.88 -8.08 -19.87
N TYR A 221 -12.04 -8.19 -19.21
CA TYR A 221 -12.91 -9.36 -19.15
C TYR A 221 -13.54 -9.78 -20.51
N GLN A 222 -13.50 -8.92 -21.52
CA GLN A 222 -14.12 -9.18 -22.82
C GLN A 222 -13.18 -8.80 -23.96
N GLN A 223 -12.45 -9.80 -24.44
CA GLN A 223 -12.01 -9.82 -25.83
C GLN A 223 -12.10 -11.27 -26.32
N ASP A 224 -13.10 -11.51 -27.17
CA ASP A 224 -13.31 -12.66 -28.04
C ASP A 224 -13.12 -14.06 -27.42
N CYS A 225 -14.22 -14.68 -26.99
CA CYS A 225 -14.55 -16.13 -26.91
C CYS A 225 -13.44 -17.21 -26.84
N ARG A 226 -12.23 -16.90 -26.38
CA ARG A 226 -11.14 -17.83 -26.05
C ARG A 226 -11.18 -18.02 -24.54
N LYS A 227 -10.87 -19.23 -24.07
CA LYS A 227 -10.77 -19.51 -22.62
C LYS A 227 -9.72 -18.57 -22.01
N THR A 228 -10.16 -17.47 -21.40
CA THR A 228 -9.29 -16.41 -20.83
C THR A 228 -8.67 -16.82 -19.50
N TRP A 229 -9.11 -17.94 -18.90
CA TRP A 229 -8.69 -18.37 -17.56
C TRP A 229 -8.43 -19.88 -17.52
N GLU A 230 -7.25 -20.25 -17.05
CA GLU A 230 -6.89 -21.62 -16.70
C GLU A 230 -6.95 -21.78 -15.17
N TRP A 231 -7.85 -22.63 -14.70
CA TRP A 231 -7.87 -23.02 -13.28
C TRP A 231 -6.82 -24.09 -13.05
N ARG A 232 -6.01 -23.92 -12.01
CA ARG A 232 -4.96 -24.88 -11.65
C ARG A 232 -5.06 -25.27 -10.18
N ASP A 233 -4.83 -26.55 -9.88
CA ASP A 233 -4.85 -27.05 -8.51
C ASP A 233 -3.51 -26.77 -7.79
N TRP A 234 -3.30 -25.50 -7.48
CA TRP A 234 -2.14 -25.07 -6.69
C TRP A 234 -2.13 -25.66 -5.29
N LYS A 235 -3.30 -25.96 -4.72
CA LYS A 235 -3.39 -26.52 -3.37
C LYS A 235 -2.77 -27.91 -3.35
N GLN A 236 -3.19 -28.81 -4.24
CA GLN A 236 -2.62 -30.15 -4.32
C GLN A 236 -1.15 -30.06 -4.70
N PHE A 237 -0.79 -29.29 -5.73
CA PHE A 237 0.60 -29.13 -6.16
C PHE A 237 1.53 -28.66 -5.04
N LEU A 238 1.18 -27.59 -4.33
CA LEU A 238 2.00 -27.06 -3.24
C LEU A 238 2.06 -28.05 -2.07
N SER A 239 0.94 -28.69 -1.73
CA SER A 239 0.90 -29.66 -0.64
C SER A 239 1.72 -30.93 -0.92
N SER A 240 1.81 -31.37 -2.18
CA SER A 240 2.59 -32.55 -2.55
C SER A 240 4.09 -32.28 -2.53
N ASN A 241 4.50 -31.07 -2.92
CA ASN A 241 5.91 -30.74 -3.13
C ASN A 241 6.56 -30.00 -1.95
N PHE A 242 5.77 -29.26 -1.16
CA PHE A 242 6.30 -28.34 -0.14
C PHE A 242 5.77 -28.61 1.26
N LYS A 243 6.59 -28.26 2.26
CA LYS A 243 6.28 -28.25 3.68
C LYS A 243 5.80 -26.85 4.07
N ALA A 244 4.75 -26.78 4.90
CA ALA A 244 4.31 -25.51 5.47
C ALA A 244 5.35 -25.00 6.48
N VAL A 245 5.69 -23.71 6.39
CA VAL A 245 6.50 -23.04 7.40
C VAL A 245 5.65 -22.84 8.65
N ARG A 246 6.03 -23.51 9.75
CA ARG A 246 5.32 -23.38 11.02
C ARG A 246 5.48 -21.96 11.56
N ASN A 247 4.41 -21.44 12.18
CA ASN A 247 4.40 -20.12 12.80
C ASN A 247 4.86 -18.99 11.86
N ILE A 248 4.48 -19.04 10.58
CA ILE A 248 4.92 -18.07 9.56
C ILE A 248 4.72 -16.60 9.98
N ARG A 249 3.68 -16.32 10.77
CA ARG A 249 3.37 -14.97 11.30
C ARG A 249 4.37 -14.44 12.33
N LYS A 250 5.24 -15.29 12.88
CA LYS A 250 6.29 -14.91 13.84
C LYS A 250 7.49 -14.26 13.14
N TYR A 251 7.68 -14.55 11.86
CA TYR A 251 8.83 -14.09 11.09
C TYR A 251 8.50 -12.82 10.31
N HIS A 252 9.45 -11.90 10.26
CA HIS A 252 9.35 -10.65 9.51
C HIS A 252 10.24 -10.65 8.27
N HIS A 253 11.33 -11.43 8.29
CA HIS A 253 12.29 -11.51 7.19
C HIS A 253 12.27 -12.90 6.58
N PHE A 254 12.12 -12.95 5.26
CA PHE A 254 12.13 -14.15 4.45
C PHE A 254 13.15 -13.96 3.33
N ARG A 255 14.22 -14.75 3.34
CA ARG A 255 15.25 -14.71 2.32
C ARG A 255 15.34 -16.05 1.60
N PHE A 256 15.42 -15.99 0.29
CA PHE A 256 15.61 -17.14 -0.59
C PHE A 256 16.97 -16.98 -1.28
N SER A 257 17.64 -18.10 -1.55
CA SER A 257 18.92 -18.08 -2.27
C SER A 257 18.94 -19.18 -3.31
N CYS A 258 19.48 -18.85 -4.47
CA CYS A 258 19.79 -19.79 -5.54
C CYS A 258 20.82 -20.86 -5.14
N LYS A 259 21.70 -20.55 -4.19
CA LYS A 259 22.73 -21.48 -3.67
C LYS A 259 22.11 -22.58 -2.83
N ASP A 260 20.95 -22.31 -2.24
CA ASP A 260 20.22 -23.20 -1.35
C ASP A 260 18.76 -23.36 -1.80
N PRO A 261 18.52 -23.90 -3.01
CA PRO A 261 17.17 -24.04 -3.54
C PRO A 261 16.35 -24.96 -2.63
N GLY A 262 15.10 -24.57 -2.38
CA GLY A 262 14.21 -25.32 -1.48
C GLY A 262 14.41 -25.05 0.01
N TYR A 263 15.25 -24.09 0.36
CA TYR A 263 15.35 -23.54 1.70
C TYR A 263 14.82 -22.11 1.73
N VAL A 264 14.27 -21.75 2.89
CA VAL A 264 13.95 -20.37 3.25
C VAL A 264 14.73 -20.03 4.51
N PHE A 265 15.32 -18.84 4.51
CA PHE A 265 16.00 -18.27 5.67
C PHE A 265 15.06 -17.28 6.35
N LEU A 266 14.87 -17.45 7.65
CA LEU A 266 13.84 -16.76 8.43
C LEU A 266 14.45 -15.98 9.59
N LYS A 267 13.96 -14.76 9.84
CA LYS A 267 14.26 -14.00 11.05
C LYS A 267 12.98 -13.42 11.66
N GLU A 268 12.90 -13.45 12.99
CA GLU A 268 11.78 -12.85 13.74
C GLU A 268 11.89 -11.33 13.80
N SER A 269 13.10 -10.79 13.78
CA SER A 269 13.39 -9.36 13.71
C SER A 269 14.75 -9.16 13.04
N VAL A 270 15.12 -7.91 12.77
CA VAL A 270 16.44 -7.55 12.20
C VAL A 270 17.60 -8.09 13.05
N ASP A 271 17.46 -8.13 14.37
CA ASP A 271 18.51 -8.58 15.30
C ASP A 271 18.46 -10.08 15.60
N SER A 272 17.39 -10.76 15.17
CA SER A 272 17.22 -12.17 15.45
C SER A 272 18.19 -13.02 14.63
N VAL A 273 18.62 -14.14 15.20
CA VAL A 273 19.44 -15.13 14.48
C VAL A 273 18.65 -15.68 13.29
N GLU A 274 19.33 -15.79 12.15
CA GLU A 274 18.74 -16.36 10.94
C GLU A 274 18.61 -17.88 11.06
N THR A 275 17.40 -18.38 10.82
CA THR A 275 17.09 -19.81 10.85
C THR A 275 16.87 -20.34 9.44
N LYS A 276 17.64 -21.35 9.02
CA LYS A 276 17.47 -22.03 7.74
C LYS A 276 16.43 -23.14 7.86
N VAL A 277 15.38 -23.09 7.04
CA VAL A 277 14.27 -24.07 7.05
C VAL A 277 14.11 -24.69 5.67
N SER A 278 14.11 -26.04 5.61
CA SER A 278 13.78 -26.77 4.38
C SER A 278 12.28 -26.73 4.13
N ILE A 279 11.88 -26.19 2.97
CA ILE A 279 10.47 -26.14 2.54
C ILE A 279 10.14 -27.22 1.52
N LEU A 280 11.11 -28.00 1.04
CA LEU A 280 10.86 -29.10 0.12
C LEU A 280 10.50 -30.39 0.87
N LYS A 281 9.52 -31.11 0.33
CA LYS A 281 9.26 -32.51 0.70
C LYS A 281 10.21 -33.46 -0.02
N ASN A 282 10.37 -33.24 -1.33
CA ASN A 282 11.21 -34.02 -2.23
C ASN A 282 12.10 -33.08 -3.04
N ALA A 283 13.17 -33.60 -3.64
CA ALA A 283 13.99 -32.82 -4.57
C ALA A 283 13.14 -32.32 -5.75
N ILE A 284 13.39 -31.08 -6.18
CA ILE A 284 12.71 -30.51 -7.34
C ILE A 284 13.27 -31.21 -8.58
N THR A 285 12.45 -32.03 -9.25
CA THR A 285 12.81 -32.70 -10.50
C THR A 285 12.61 -31.81 -11.73
N ASP A 286 11.64 -30.88 -11.67
CA ASP A 286 11.37 -29.89 -12.71
C ASP A 286 11.03 -28.52 -12.08
N PRO A 287 11.93 -27.53 -12.18
CA PRO A 287 11.70 -26.17 -11.68
C PRO A 287 10.57 -25.42 -12.38
N GLN A 288 10.19 -25.82 -13.60
CA GLN A 288 9.11 -25.20 -14.37
C GLN A 288 7.77 -25.92 -14.20
N ALA A 289 7.72 -26.97 -13.38
CA ALA A 289 6.51 -27.74 -13.15
C ALA A 289 5.36 -26.84 -12.70
N ARG A 290 4.23 -26.95 -13.40
CA ARG A 290 3.00 -26.21 -13.09
C ARG A 290 1.95 -27.14 -12.50
N ALA A 291 1.12 -26.60 -11.62
CA ALA A 291 -0.06 -27.30 -11.12
C ALA A 291 -0.98 -27.75 -12.28
N ARG A 292 -1.59 -28.93 -12.12
CA ARG A 292 -2.52 -29.52 -13.10
C ARG A 292 -3.67 -28.56 -13.38
N VAL A 293 -4.01 -28.42 -14.66
CA VAL A 293 -5.21 -27.69 -15.08
C VAL A 293 -6.44 -28.47 -14.65
N ILE A 294 -7.35 -27.81 -13.95
CA ILE A 294 -8.62 -28.36 -13.49
C ILE A 294 -9.77 -27.66 -14.19
N THR A 295 -10.87 -28.38 -14.38
CA THR A 295 -12.15 -27.75 -14.69
C THR A 295 -12.85 -27.54 -13.35
N PRO A 296 -13.11 -26.29 -12.93
CA PRO A 296 -13.80 -26.08 -11.67
C PRO A 296 -15.17 -26.76 -11.74
N PRO A 297 -15.62 -27.45 -10.67
CA PRO A 297 -16.96 -28.02 -10.67
C PRO A 297 -17.95 -26.88 -10.92
N GLY A 298 -19.01 -27.12 -11.69
CA GLY A 298 -20.10 -26.16 -11.90
C GLY A 298 -20.77 -25.73 -10.59
N LEU A 299 -21.76 -24.84 -10.65
CA LEU A 299 -22.59 -24.58 -9.48
C LEU A 299 -23.47 -25.81 -9.20
N SER A 300 -23.61 -26.20 -7.93
CA SER A 300 -24.57 -27.25 -7.56
C SER A 300 -25.99 -26.83 -7.94
N ARG A 301 -26.88 -27.79 -8.19
CA ARG A 301 -28.29 -27.51 -8.54
C ARG A 301 -28.97 -26.63 -7.49
N ASP A 302 -28.80 -26.94 -6.21
CA ASP A 302 -29.35 -26.12 -5.11
C ASP A 302 -28.83 -24.69 -5.16
N ARG A 303 -27.55 -24.51 -5.52
CA ARG A 303 -26.96 -23.19 -5.66
C ARG A 303 -27.49 -22.46 -6.88
N GLN A 304 -27.66 -23.13 -8.02
CA GLN A 304 -28.28 -22.58 -9.22
C GLN A 304 -29.73 -22.15 -8.91
N LEU A 305 -30.51 -23.00 -8.25
CA LEU A 305 -31.89 -22.73 -7.86
C LEU A 305 -31.99 -21.54 -6.90
N TYR A 306 -31.08 -21.48 -5.92
CA TYR A 306 -31.00 -20.36 -4.99
C TYR A 306 -30.70 -19.04 -5.71
N LEU A 307 -29.73 -19.02 -6.63
CA LEU A 307 -29.40 -17.83 -7.42
C LEU A 307 -30.57 -17.42 -8.31
N TYR A 308 -31.19 -18.37 -9.00
CA TYR A 308 -32.33 -18.13 -9.88
C TYR A 308 -33.54 -17.56 -9.13
N ARG A 309 -33.87 -18.09 -7.94
CA ARG A 309 -35.05 -17.65 -7.16
C ARG A 309 -34.80 -16.38 -6.35
N ASN A 310 -33.66 -16.29 -5.68
CA ASN A 310 -33.43 -15.28 -4.64
C ASN A 310 -32.52 -14.13 -5.09
N VAL A 311 -31.73 -14.31 -6.16
CA VAL A 311 -30.75 -13.30 -6.60
C VAL A 311 -31.14 -12.69 -7.94
N ARG A 312 -31.66 -13.50 -8.87
CA ARG A 312 -32.04 -13.07 -10.23
C ARG A 312 -32.92 -11.81 -10.30
N PRO A 313 -33.94 -11.60 -9.42
CA PRO A 313 -34.77 -10.39 -9.46
C PRO A 313 -33.99 -9.08 -9.24
N TYR A 314 -32.84 -9.16 -8.59
CA TYR A 314 -31.97 -8.04 -8.27
C TYR A 314 -30.86 -7.81 -9.32
N VAL A 315 -30.77 -8.69 -10.33
CA VAL A 315 -29.81 -8.59 -11.43
C VAL A 315 -30.49 -7.87 -12.61
N ARG A 316 -29.78 -6.92 -13.23
CA ARG A 316 -30.25 -6.21 -14.43
C ARG A 316 -30.62 -7.22 -15.51
N SER A 317 -31.75 -7.01 -16.17
CA SER A 317 -32.32 -7.93 -17.18
C SER A 317 -31.27 -8.49 -18.15
N GLN A 318 -30.43 -7.62 -18.71
CA GLN A 318 -29.37 -7.96 -19.66
C GLN A 318 -28.27 -8.91 -19.14
N HIS A 319 -28.19 -9.17 -17.84
CA HIS A 319 -27.16 -10.03 -17.21
C HIS A 319 -27.77 -11.20 -16.42
N GLN A 320 -29.09 -11.37 -16.43
CA GLN A 320 -29.75 -12.38 -15.60
C GLN A 320 -29.33 -13.80 -15.99
N ASP A 321 -29.20 -14.10 -17.29
CA ASP A 321 -28.82 -15.43 -17.77
C ASP A 321 -27.33 -15.74 -17.59
N ASP A 322 -26.47 -14.73 -17.65
CA ASP A 322 -25.03 -14.91 -17.43
C ASP A 322 -24.71 -15.18 -15.94
N VAL A 323 -25.42 -14.49 -15.03
CA VAL A 323 -25.09 -14.48 -13.59
C VAL A 323 -25.96 -15.45 -12.80
N CYS A 324 -27.22 -15.63 -13.20
CA CYS A 324 -28.23 -16.44 -12.52
C CYS A 324 -29.04 -17.25 -13.53
N PRO A 325 -28.39 -18.14 -14.33
CA PRO A 325 -29.08 -18.93 -15.35
C PRO A 325 -30.18 -19.81 -14.74
N PRO A 326 -31.16 -20.24 -15.55
CA PRO A 326 -32.09 -21.29 -15.16
C PRO A 326 -31.33 -22.53 -14.67
N PRO A 327 -31.81 -23.20 -13.61
CA PRO A 327 -31.17 -24.43 -13.14
C PRO A 327 -31.22 -25.50 -14.24
N THR A 328 -30.12 -26.23 -14.44
CA THR A 328 -30.07 -27.35 -15.39
C THR A 328 -31.10 -28.43 -15.05
N GLU A 329 -31.76 -28.98 -16.07
CA GLU A 329 -32.67 -30.13 -15.96
C GLU A 329 -31.90 -31.41 -15.57
N GLU A 330 -32.60 -32.39 -15.00
CA GLU A 330 -32.03 -33.66 -14.51
C GLU A 330 -31.50 -34.57 -15.63
#